data_AF-Q8XQQ5-F1
#
_entry.id   AF-Q8XQQ5-F1
#
_cell.length_a   1.000
_cell.length_b   1.000
_cell.length_c   1.000
_cell.angle_alpha   90.00
_cell.angle_beta   90.00
_cell.angle_gamma   90.00
#
_symmetry.space_group_name_H-M   'P 1'
#
loop_
_entity.id
_entity.type
_entity.pdbx_description
1 polymer ?
#
loop_
_entity_poly.entity_id
_entity_poly.type
_entity_poly.pdbx_seq_one_letter_code
_entity_poly.pdbx_strand_id
1 'polypeptide(L)'
;MSAARLLVLALACAAAAAGSAARAATGLSAWSAASQFCDRAQPFTAGQQDRLLRFAAVVREEVAATEAGAVLISRSGLDLSRFRLRYSHAAIAWRSDAGAWSARQLYYACDEGRPRLYDQGLAGFTMGIDDPSLGYISIVRLPADAADALRRAATDTPRALRLLAASYSANAYAFSVRYQNCNQWVAELLALAWGELDHDGNGTDDADNADNADSDLRERAQRWLRQASYAPQPVDIDSHALMFASTFVPLVHLDDHPEADVFAMKLKISLPSTVERFIQERLPGSERIELCYDRERVVVHRGWTSIAEGCQPGEGDRVVPLGA
;
A
#
# COMPACT_ATOMS: atom_id res chain seq x y z
N MET A 1 -38.70 -59.82 -10.14
CA MET A 1 -40.10 -59.35 -10.33
C MET A 1 -40.38 -58.37 -9.21
N SER A 2 -40.72 -57.10 -9.38
CA SER A 2 -40.95 -56.29 -10.56
C SER A 2 -40.76 -54.83 -10.11
N ALA A 3 -40.18 -54.00 -10.97
CA ALA A 3 -40.41 -52.57 -10.94
C ALA A 3 -41.89 -52.30 -11.25
N ALA A 4 -42.50 -51.28 -10.65
CA ALA A 4 -43.31 -50.26 -11.34
C ALA A 4 -44.06 -49.32 -10.37
N ARG A 5 -44.17 -48.06 -10.80
CA ARG A 5 -45.09 -46.96 -10.37
C ARG A 5 -44.52 -46.07 -9.24
N LEU A 6 -43.95 -44.87 -9.44
CA LEU A 6 -44.18 -43.73 -10.34
C LEU A 6 -45.44 -42.90 -9.99
N LEU A 7 -45.26 -41.56 -9.97
CA LEU A 7 -46.10 -40.40 -9.58
C LEU A 7 -46.01 -39.99 -8.09
N VAL A 8 -45.37 -38.87 -7.69
CA VAL A 8 -45.53 -37.42 -8.00
C VAL A 8 -46.69 -36.76 -7.26
N LEU A 9 -46.30 -35.92 -6.27
CA LEU A 9 -46.92 -34.71 -5.68
C LEU A 9 -48.37 -34.73 -5.15
N ALA A 10 -48.56 -34.32 -3.88
CA ALA A 10 -49.29 -33.08 -3.54
C ALA A 10 -49.40 -32.81 -2.01
N LEU A 11 -49.00 -31.60 -1.60
CA LEU A 11 -49.53 -30.70 -0.54
C LEU A 11 -49.81 -31.26 0.87
N ALA A 12 -49.07 -30.86 1.91
CA ALA A 12 -49.15 -29.59 2.66
C ALA A 12 -50.27 -29.54 3.73
N CYS A 13 -49.87 -29.47 5.01
CA CYS A 13 -50.51 -28.80 6.17
C CYS A 13 -49.70 -29.17 7.43
N ALA A 14 -48.77 -28.33 7.92
CA ALA A 14 -48.95 -27.15 8.77
C ALA A 14 -48.91 -27.44 10.29
N ALA A 15 -47.85 -26.90 10.90
CA ALA A 15 -47.81 -26.15 12.17
C ALA A 15 -47.56 -26.85 13.54
N ALA A 16 -46.44 -26.40 14.15
CA ALA A 16 -46.20 -26.05 15.57
C ALA A 16 -45.99 -27.21 16.58
N ALA A 17 -45.07 -27.17 17.56
CA ALA A 17 -44.19 -26.13 18.13
C ALA A 17 -43.02 -26.87 18.84
N ALA A 18 -41.76 -26.46 18.70
CA ALA A 18 -41.03 -25.53 19.59
C ALA A 18 -40.13 -26.25 20.62
N GLY A 19 -38.84 -25.88 20.59
CA GLY A 19 -37.88 -26.16 21.66
C GLY A 19 -36.61 -26.89 21.22
N SER A 20 -35.86 -26.38 20.24
CA SER A 20 -34.51 -26.89 19.95
C SER A 20 -33.56 -25.73 19.70
N ALA A 21 -32.54 -25.66 20.54
CA ALA A 21 -31.46 -24.69 20.50
C ALA A 21 -30.75 -24.72 19.14
N ALA A 22 -30.97 -23.69 18.33
CA ALA A 22 -30.17 -23.43 17.13
C ALA A 22 -29.11 -22.38 17.50
N ARG A 23 -27.86 -22.84 17.55
CA ARG A 23 -26.64 -22.04 17.63
C ARG A 23 -26.63 -21.00 16.50
N ALA A 24 -26.87 -19.74 16.85
CA ALA A 24 -26.49 -18.61 16.01
C ALA A 24 -25.01 -18.30 16.27
N ALA A 25 -24.13 -18.89 15.45
CA ALA A 25 -22.70 -18.59 15.45
C ALA A 25 -22.17 -18.65 14.01
N THR A 26 -22.66 -17.78 13.15
CA THR A 26 -22.09 -17.53 11.82
C THR A 26 -22.11 -16.03 11.56
N GLY A 27 -21.06 -15.35 11.99
CA GLY A 27 -20.88 -13.90 11.86
C GLY A 27 -19.62 -13.37 12.56
N LEU A 28 -19.05 -14.14 13.50
CA LEU A 28 -17.89 -13.74 14.29
C LEU A 28 -16.51 -14.03 13.65
N SER A 29 -16.44 -14.76 12.54
CA SER A 29 -15.17 -15.17 11.94
C SER A 29 -14.50 -14.10 11.09
N ALA A 30 -15.26 -13.31 10.33
CA ALA A 30 -14.70 -12.24 9.49
C ALA A 30 -14.23 -11.02 10.33
N TRP A 31 -14.98 -10.68 11.38
CA TRP A 31 -14.64 -9.55 12.26
C TRP A 31 -13.40 -9.84 13.12
N SER A 32 -13.21 -11.09 13.55
CA SER A 32 -12.06 -11.49 14.38
C SER A 32 -10.72 -11.53 13.64
N ALA A 33 -10.71 -11.73 12.32
CA ALA A 33 -9.48 -11.76 11.53
C ALA A 33 -9.12 -10.37 10.98
N ALA A 34 -10.13 -9.54 10.66
CA ALA A 34 -9.90 -8.14 10.32
C ALA A 34 -9.42 -7.35 11.54
N SER A 35 -9.91 -7.70 12.74
CA SER A 35 -9.41 -7.14 14.00
C SER A 35 -7.92 -7.47 14.18
N GLN A 36 -7.43 -8.69 13.90
CA GLN A 36 -5.98 -9.00 14.01
C GLN A 36 -5.07 -8.21 13.05
N PHE A 37 -5.57 -7.79 11.88
CA PHE A 37 -4.86 -6.86 10.99
C PHE A 37 -4.81 -5.45 11.58
N CYS A 38 -5.86 -5.05 12.29
CA CYS A 38 -6.07 -3.72 12.85
C CYS A 38 -5.58 -3.55 14.30
N ASP A 39 -5.48 -4.64 15.07
CA ASP A 39 -5.19 -4.69 16.52
C ASP A 39 -3.68 -4.70 16.81
N ARG A 40 -2.82 -4.46 15.80
CA ARG A 40 -1.35 -4.58 15.93
C ARG A 40 -0.65 -3.42 16.63
N ALA A 41 -1.34 -2.30 16.92
CA ALA A 41 -0.69 -1.15 17.54
C ALA A 41 -0.46 -1.36 19.05
N GLN A 42 0.59 -2.10 19.42
CA GLN A 42 1.11 -2.03 20.78
C GLN A 42 1.67 -0.63 21.03
N PRO A 43 1.29 0.04 22.14
CA PRO A 43 1.81 1.38 22.43
C PRO A 43 3.32 1.33 22.66
N PHE A 44 4.06 2.26 22.04
CA PHE A 44 5.50 2.40 22.24
C PHE A 44 5.83 2.79 23.68
N THR A 45 6.94 2.26 24.19
CA THR A 45 7.57 2.81 25.40
C THR A 45 8.08 4.24 25.14
N ALA A 46 8.25 5.04 26.20
CA ALA A 46 8.79 6.39 26.07
C ALA A 46 10.16 6.43 25.37
N GLY A 47 11.04 5.46 25.66
CA GLY A 47 12.35 5.35 25.01
C GLY A 47 12.26 4.98 23.53
N GLN A 48 11.31 4.13 23.12
CA GLN A 48 11.05 3.85 21.71
C GLN A 48 10.47 5.07 20.99
N GLN A 49 9.55 5.79 21.64
CA GLN A 49 8.95 7.00 21.08
C GLN A 49 9.98 8.13 20.89
N ASP A 50 10.85 8.38 21.87
CA ASP A 50 11.95 9.35 21.76
C ASP A 50 12.88 8.98 20.59
N ARG A 51 13.28 7.72 20.49
CA ARG A 51 14.11 7.19 19.38
C ARG A 51 13.45 7.43 18.02
N LEU A 52 12.19 7.08 17.87
CA LEU A 52 11.42 7.28 16.64
C LEU A 52 11.27 8.76 16.29
N LEU A 53 11.08 9.64 17.28
CA LEU A 53 11.02 11.08 17.06
C LEU A 53 12.36 11.67 16.60
N ARG A 54 13.48 11.21 17.17
CA ARG A 54 14.82 11.57 16.72
C ARG A 54 15.09 11.06 15.31
N PHE A 55 14.72 9.82 15.01
CA PHE A 55 14.81 9.26 13.66
C PHE A 55 13.97 10.07 12.67
N ALA A 56 12.73 10.41 13.02
CA ALA A 56 11.85 11.26 12.22
C ALA A 56 12.44 12.65 11.96
N ALA A 57 13.22 13.20 12.89
CA ALA A 57 13.93 14.45 12.68
C ALA A 57 15.00 14.33 11.58
N VAL A 58 15.74 13.21 11.53
CA VAL A 58 16.71 12.92 10.46
C VAL A 58 16.00 12.68 9.12
N VAL A 59 14.88 11.96 9.13
CA VAL A 59 14.04 11.78 7.92
C VAL A 59 13.57 13.12 7.38
N ARG A 60 13.06 14.01 8.25
CA ARG A 60 12.64 15.36 7.86
C ARG A 60 13.80 16.18 7.31
N GLU A 61 14.99 16.10 7.91
CA GLU A 61 16.20 16.75 7.40
C GLU A 61 16.49 16.32 5.95
N GLU A 62 16.51 15.01 5.68
CA GLU A 62 16.80 14.50 4.33
C GLU A 62 15.67 14.77 3.33
N VAL A 63 14.39 14.78 3.74
CA VAL A 63 13.28 15.20 2.87
C VAL A 63 13.36 16.70 2.57
N ALA A 64 13.66 17.53 3.56
CA ALA A 64 13.67 18.99 3.41
C ALA A 64 14.92 19.53 2.69
N ALA A 65 15.96 18.71 2.50
CA ALA A 65 17.19 19.09 1.83
C ALA A 65 17.06 19.18 0.29
N THR A 66 15.90 18.85 -0.29
CA THR A 66 15.60 19.15 -1.70
C THR A 66 14.83 20.47 -1.84
N GLU A 67 15.13 21.23 -2.89
CA GLU A 67 14.32 22.39 -3.28
C GLU A 67 12.97 21.96 -3.84
N ALA A 68 12.89 20.75 -4.40
CA ALA A 68 11.70 20.17 -4.97
C ALA A 68 10.57 20.01 -3.95
N GLY A 69 9.32 20.21 -4.39
CA GLY A 69 8.16 20.21 -3.50
C GLY A 69 7.54 18.82 -3.23
N ALA A 70 8.06 17.75 -3.81
CA ALA A 70 7.59 16.38 -3.55
C ALA A 70 8.69 15.32 -3.71
N VAL A 71 8.59 14.25 -2.93
CA VAL A 71 9.45 13.06 -3.00
C VAL A 71 8.61 11.80 -2.80
N LEU A 72 9.06 10.67 -3.33
CA LEU A 72 8.56 9.37 -2.90
C LEU A 72 9.20 9.04 -1.54
N ILE A 73 8.39 8.59 -0.58
CA ILE A 73 8.90 8.08 0.70
C ILE A 73 8.31 6.71 0.99
N SER A 74 9.14 5.76 1.40
CA SER A 74 8.78 4.37 1.68
C SER A 74 9.24 3.99 3.09
N ARG A 75 8.53 3.07 3.74
CA ARG A 75 8.92 2.55 5.06
C ARG A 75 8.69 1.05 5.22
N SER A 76 9.39 0.46 6.19
CA SER A 76 9.15 -0.89 6.71
C SER A 76 7.93 -0.91 7.65
N GLY A 77 6.72 -0.79 7.09
CA GLY A 77 5.48 -0.66 7.87
C GLY A 77 4.79 -1.97 8.24
N LEU A 78 5.23 -3.10 7.69
CA LEU A 78 4.80 -4.46 8.00
C LEU A 78 6.00 -5.37 7.80
N ASP A 79 6.21 -6.35 8.68
CA ASP A 79 7.23 -7.37 8.46
C ASP A 79 6.85 -8.28 7.27
N LEU A 80 7.60 -8.10 6.18
CA LEU A 80 7.54 -8.93 4.97
C LEU A 80 8.88 -9.64 4.70
N SER A 81 9.72 -9.80 5.74
CA SER A 81 11.05 -10.41 5.65
C SER A 81 11.00 -11.84 5.11
N ARG A 82 9.93 -12.60 5.39
CA ARG A 82 9.68 -13.92 4.79
C ARG A 82 9.72 -13.89 3.26
N PHE A 83 9.22 -12.82 2.66
CA PHE A 83 9.21 -12.60 1.22
C PHE A 83 10.41 -11.79 0.73
N ARG A 84 11.39 -11.54 1.60
CA ARG A 84 12.60 -10.74 1.33
C ARG A 84 12.28 -9.31 0.91
N LEU A 85 11.18 -8.76 1.43
CA LEU A 85 10.74 -7.40 1.16
C LEU A 85 11.04 -6.52 2.37
N ARG A 86 11.89 -5.51 2.17
CA ARG A 86 12.26 -4.56 3.23
C ARG A 86 11.20 -3.49 3.47
N TYR A 87 10.60 -2.97 2.39
CA TYR A 87 9.57 -1.93 2.47
C TYR A 87 8.23 -2.51 2.07
N SER A 88 7.20 -2.12 2.81
CA SER A 88 5.82 -2.58 2.58
C SER A 88 4.88 -1.45 2.16
N HIS A 89 5.23 -0.19 2.47
CA HIS A 89 4.34 0.94 2.31
C HIS A 89 5.06 2.17 1.77
N ALA A 90 4.45 2.84 0.79
CA ALA A 90 4.93 4.06 0.19
C ALA A 90 3.88 5.18 0.26
N ALA A 91 4.37 6.42 0.24
CA ALA A 91 3.60 7.65 0.24
C ALA A 91 4.27 8.70 -0.65
N ILE A 92 3.51 9.73 -1.01
CA ILE A 92 4.09 10.95 -1.59
C ILE A 92 4.24 11.98 -0.48
N ALA A 93 5.49 12.27 -0.09
CA ALA A 93 5.77 13.39 0.78
C ALA A 93 5.77 14.67 -0.05
N TRP A 94 4.99 15.66 0.35
CA TRP A 94 4.84 16.93 -0.34
C TRP A 94 4.97 18.11 0.62
N ARG A 95 5.51 19.22 0.12
CA ARG A 95 5.72 20.47 0.86
C ARG A 95 4.59 21.44 0.56
N SER A 96 3.89 21.88 1.60
CA SER A 96 2.89 22.94 1.52
C SER A 96 3.53 24.30 1.24
N ASP A 97 2.71 25.29 0.87
CA ASP A 97 3.19 26.66 0.64
C ASP A 97 3.73 27.31 1.93
N ALA A 98 3.27 26.85 3.09
CA ALA A 98 3.80 27.24 4.40
C ALA A 98 5.11 26.52 4.78
N GLY A 99 5.65 25.66 3.90
CA GLY A 99 6.90 24.94 4.10
C GLY A 99 6.79 23.65 4.94
N ALA A 100 5.58 23.27 5.38
CA ALA A 100 5.35 22.05 6.13
C ALA A 100 5.29 20.82 5.22
N TRP A 101 5.86 19.70 5.66
CA TRP A 101 5.85 18.43 4.92
C TRP A 101 4.80 17.46 5.44
N SER A 102 4.02 16.92 4.52
CA SER A 102 3.00 15.88 4.76
C SER A 102 3.22 14.71 3.81
N ALA A 103 3.02 13.49 4.30
CA ALA A 103 2.99 12.26 3.51
C ALA A 103 1.54 11.91 3.18
N ARG A 104 1.18 12.02 1.90
CA ARG A 104 -0.11 11.57 1.38
C ARG A 104 -0.04 10.09 1.00
N GLN A 105 -0.93 9.29 1.58
CA GLN A 105 -0.89 7.84 1.46
C GLN A 105 -2.28 7.22 1.57
N LEU A 106 -2.46 6.05 0.97
CA LEU A 106 -3.65 5.23 1.14
C LEU A 106 -3.48 4.31 2.35
N TYR A 107 -4.37 4.41 3.34
CA TYR A 107 -4.52 3.41 4.39
C TYR A 107 -5.88 2.73 4.36
N TYR A 108 -5.92 1.51 4.88
CA TYR A 108 -7.19 0.87 5.24
C TYR A 108 -7.65 1.40 6.60
N ALA A 109 -8.74 2.16 6.61
CA ALA A 109 -9.37 2.67 7.82
C ALA A 109 -10.18 1.54 8.47
N CYS A 110 -9.57 0.86 9.45
CA CYS A 110 -10.11 -0.32 10.10
C CYS A 110 -11.47 -0.11 10.78
N ASP A 111 -11.64 1.04 11.41
CA ASP A 111 -12.87 1.50 12.05
C ASP A 111 -14.00 1.76 11.04
N GLU A 112 -13.65 2.19 9.83
CA GLU A 112 -14.60 2.42 8.73
C GLU A 112 -14.79 1.22 7.79
N GLY A 113 -13.90 0.23 7.84
CA GLY A 113 -13.91 -0.93 6.95
C GLY A 113 -13.64 -0.60 5.47
N ARG A 114 -12.93 0.48 5.17
CA ARG A 114 -12.67 0.94 3.79
C ARG A 114 -11.33 1.66 3.63
N PRO A 115 -10.74 1.70 2.42
CA PRO A 115 -9.55 2.51 2.18
C PRO A 115 -9.87 4.02 2.22
N ARG A 116 -8.89 4.80 2.68
CA ARG A 116 -8.93 6.27 2.79
C ARG A 116 -7.57 6.85 2.43
N LEU A 117 -7.58 8.09 1.95
CA LEU A 117 -6.36 8.88 1.81
C LEU A 117 -6.14 9.72 3.06
N TYR A 118 -4.91 9.68 3.58
CA TYR A 118 -4.48 10.46 4.73
C TYR A 118 -3.31 11.34 4.36
N ASP A 119 -3.33 12.58 4.86
CA ASP A 119 -2.16 13.45 4.93
C ASP A 119 -1.63 13.39 6.36
N GLN A 120 -0.46 12.80 6.55
CA GLN A 120 0.17 12.64 7.85
C GLN A 120 1.50 13.39 7.88
N GLY A 121 1.82 14.09 8.97
CA GLY A 121 3.16 14.67 9.13
C GLY A 121 4.25 13.59 9.10
N LEU A 122 5.47 13.95 8.66
CA LEU A 122 6.58 12.99 8.51
C LEU A 122 6.91 12.19 9.78
N ALA A 123 6.70 12.77 10.97
CA ALA A 123 6.86 12.05 12.23
C ALA A 123 5.83 10.92 12.39
N GLY A 124 4.56 11.19 12.08
CA GLY A 124 3.52 10.17 12.10
C GLY A 124 3.77 9.09 11.04
N PHE A 125 4.25 9.48 9.85
CA PHE A 125 4.66 8.51 8.83
C PHE A 125 5.80 7.62 9.32
N THR A 126 6.80 8.19 10.00
CA THR A 126 7.93 7.43 10.55
C THR A 126 7.50 6.49 11.67
N MET A 127 6.55 6.89 12.49
CA MET A 127 6.04 6.08 13.61
C MET A 127 5.26 4.84 13.19
N GLY A 128 4.82 4.74 11.93
CA GLY A 128 4.13 3.55 11.44
C GLY A 128 5.07 2.43 10.95
N ILE A 129 6.33 2.44 11.40
CA ILE A 129 7.29 1.33 11.25
C ILE A 129 6.87 0.17 12.17
N ASP A 130 7.02 -1.06 11.69
CA ASP A 130 6.57 -2.27 12.38
C ASP A 130 7.43 -2.62 13.61
N ASP A 131 8.75 -2.65 13.47
CA ASP A 131 9.68 -2.93 14.56
C ASP A 131 10.22 -1.63 15.21
N PRO A 132 9.88 -1.34 16.47
CA PRO A 132 10.34 -0.13 17.15
C PRO A 132 11.84 -0.12 17.47
N SER A 133 12.55 -1.23 17.27
CA SER A 133 13.98 -1.39 17.55
C SER A 133 14.88 -1.35 16.32
N LEU A 134 14.32 -1.61 15.13
CA LEU A 134 15.01 -1.57 13.86
C LEU A 134 14.02 -1.18 12.76
N GLY A 135 14.31 -0.11 12.02
CA GLY A 135 13.43 0.34 10.94
C GLY A 135 14.20 0.95 9.79
N TYR A 136 13.58 0.91 8.61
CA TYR A 136 14.13 1.48 7.38
C TYR A 136 13.13 2.43 6.72
N ILE A 137 13.65 3.52 6.17
CA ILE A 137 12.95 4.47 5.31
C ILE A 137 13.76 4.66 4.04
N SER A 138 13.09 4.70 2.90
CA SER A 138 13.67 5.10 1.62
C SER A 138 13.04 6.40 1.17
N ILE A 139 13.85 7.30 0.62
CA ILE A 139 13.42 8.55 0.01
C ILE A 139 13.96 8.55 -1.41
N VAL A 140 13.09 8.79 -2.40
CA VAL A 140 13.50 9.06 -3.78
C VAL A 140 13.17 10.51 -4.11
N ARG A 141 14.22 11.32 -4.25
CA ARG A 141 14.12 12.69 -4.75
C ARG A 141 14.01 12.66 -6.27
N LEU A 142 13.14 13.52 -6.78
CA LEU A 142 12.81 13.58 -8.20
C LEU A 142 13.44 14.84 -8.82
N PRO A 143 13.75 14.83 -10.12
CA PRO A 143 14.01 16.06 -10.87
C PRO A 143 12.88 17.07 -10.69
N ALA A 144 13.22 18.37 -10.68
CA ALA A 144 12.30 19.46 -10.31
C ALA A 144 10.94 19.38 -11.04
N ASP A 145 10.95 19.25 -12.37
CA ASP A 145 9.73 19.21 -13.19
C ASP A 145 8.82 18.02 -12.81
N ALA A 146 9.41 16.86 -12.57
CA ALA A 146 8.69 15.65 -12.19
C ALA A 146 8.14 15.74 -10.76
N ALA A 147 8.90 16.35 -9.85
CA ALA A 147 8.46 16.62 -8.48
C ALA A 147 7.31 17.63 -8.45
N ASP A 148 7.35 18.67 -9.28
CA ASP A 148 6.31 19.68 -9.36
C ASP A 148 5.01 19.12 -9.94
N ALA A 149 5.10 18.31 -10.98
CA ALA A 149 3.95 17.59 -11.53
C ALA A 149 3.34 16.64 -10.48
N LEU A 150 4.18 15.90 -9.78
CA LEU A 150 3.74 14.99 -8.72
C LEU A 150 3.11 15.75 -7.55
N ARG A 151 3.70 16.88 -7.12
CA ARG A 151 3.13 17.72 -6.07
C ARG A 151 1.73 18.20 -6.46
N ARG A 152 1.57 18.74 -7.68
CA ARG A 152 0.25 19.19 -8.18
C ARG A 152 -0.77 18.07 -8.12
N ALA A 153 -0.45 16.90 -8.69
CA ALA A 153 -1.35 15.74 -8.68
C ALA A 153 -1.67 15.27 -7.25
N ALA A 154 -0.67 15.22 -6.37
CA ALA A 154 -0.86 14.82 -4.98
C ALA A 154 -1.74 15.80 -4.20
N THR A 155 -1.63 17.12 -4.45
CA THR A 155 -2.42 18.15 -3.74
C THR A 155 -3.81 18.39 -4.34
N ASP A 156 -4.04 17.98 -5.58
CA ASP A 156 -5.38 17.97 -6.19
C ASP A 156 -6.24 16.86 -5.57
N THR A 157 -6.89 17.20 -4.46
CA THR A 157 -7.64 16.24 -3.66
C THR A 157 -8.80 15.57 -4.43
N PRO A 158 -9.62 16.30 -5.21
CA PRO A 158 -10.63 15.66 -6.06
C PRO A 158 -10.02 14.61 -7.00
N ARG A 159 -8.94 14.91 -7.71
CA ARG A 159 -8.32 13.95 -8.64
C ARG A 159 -7.65 12.78 -7.91
N ALA A 160 -6.95 13.04 -6.81
CA ALA A 160 -6.33 12.02 -5.99
C ALA A 160 -7.36 11.02 -5.43
N LEU A 161 -8.56 11.51 -5.06
CA LEU A 161 -9.67 10.68 -4.58
C LEU A 161 -10.32 9.85 -5.68
N ARG A 162 -10.39 10.33 -6.93
CA ARG A 162 -10.88 9.53 -8.06
C ARG A 162 -10.00 8.31 -8.36
N LEU A 163 -8.74 8.33 -7.92
CA LEU A 163 -7.86 7.16 -7.98
C LEU A 163 -8.10 6.17 -6.84
N LEU A 164 -8.86 6.50 -5.80
CA LEU A 164 -9.10 5.62 -4.66
C LEU A 164 -10.18 4.58 -4.99
N ALA A 165 -9.84 3.30 -4.91
CA ALA A 165 -10.80 2.23 -5.10
C ALA A 165 -11.70 2.05 -3.88
N ALA A 166 -12.93 1.56 -4.08
CA ALA A 166 -13.83 1.21 -2.99
C ALA A 166 -13.33 0.03 -2.13
N SER A 167 -12.61 -0.92 -2.74
CA SER A 167 -12.20 -2.18 -2.09
C SER A 167 -10.68 -2.27 -1.97
N TYR A 168 -10.20 -2.48 -0.75
CA TYR A 168 -8.77 -2.64 -0.46
C TYR A 168 -8.33 -4.10 -0.54
N SER A 169 -7.15 -4.34 -1.08
CA SER A 169 -6.43 -5.60 -0.88
C SER A 169 -4.92 -5.38 -0.79
N ALA A 170 -4.30 -5.94 0.24
CA ALA A 170 -2.87 -5.84 0.48
C ALA A 170 -2.03 -6.48 -0.63
N ASN A 171 -2.57 -7.47 -1.33
CA ASN A 171 -1.91 -8.13 -2.46
C ASN A 171 -2.66 -7.91 -3.79
N ALA A 172 -3.42 -6.81 -3.94
CA ALA A 172 -4.13 -6.53 -5.19
C ALA A 172 -3.21 -6.67 -6.42
N TYR A 173 -3.69 -7.33 -7.47
CA TYR A 173 -2.97 -7.43 -8.73
C TYR A 173 -2.77 -6.02 -9.31
N ALA A 174 -1.54 -5.67 -9.68
CA ALA A 174 -1.16 -4.30 -10.08
C ALA A 174 -1.91 -3.74 -11.30
N PHE A 175 -2.65 -4.61 -11.99
CA PHE A 175 -3.21 -4.40 -13.31
C PHE A 175 -4.67 -4.87 -13.38
N SER A 176 -5.31 -4.93 -12.22
CA SER A 176 -6.76 -5.06 -12.02
C SER A 176 -7.28 -3.81 -11.32
N VAL A 177 -8.49 -3.39 -11.66
CA VAL A 177 -9.20 -2.32 -10.94
C VAL A 177 -10.12 -2.83 -9.84
N ARG A 178 -10.24 -4.17 -9.69
CA ARG A 178 -11.14 -4.80 -8.73
C ARG A 178 -10.81 -4.46 -7.28
N TYR A 179 -9.53 -4.48 -6.94
CA TYR A 179 -9.01 -4.09 -5.63
C TYR A 179 -7.92 -3.05 -5.79
N GLN A 180 -7.49 -2.46 -4.67
CA GLN A 180 -6.33 -1.58 -4.64
C GLN A 180 -5.44 -1.85 -3.44
N ASN A 181 -4.15 -1.94 -3.72
CA ASN A 181 -3.06 -1.93 -2.75
C ASN A 181 -2.58 -0.49 -2.53
N CYS A 182 -2.06 -0.17 -1.34
CA CYS A 182 -1.59 1.20 -1.02
C CYS A 182 -0.50 1.73 -1.97
N ASN A 183 0.44 0.88 -2.39
CA ASN A 183 1.50 1.25 -3.32
C ASN A 183 0.99 1.33 -4.77
N GLN A 184 -0.08 0.60 -5.10
CA GLN A 184 -0.74 0.72 -6.39
C GLN A 184 -1.37 2.11 -6.57
N TRP A 185 -1.98 2.67 -5.52
CA TRP A 185 -2.48 4.04 -5.54
C TRP A 185 -1.35 5.05 -5.81
N VAL A 186 -0.17 4.86 -5.22
CA VAL A 186 1.02 5.69 -5.52
C VAL A 186 1.42 5.57 -6.98
N ALA A 187 1.50 4.35 -7.53
CA ALA A 187 1.82 4.15 -8.95
C ALA A 187 0.80 4.81 -9.89
N GLU A 188 -0.49 4.70 -9.58
CA GLU A 188 -1.58 5.34 -10.34
C GLU A 188 -1.52 6.88 -10.23
N LEU A 189 -1.10 7.42 -9.08
CA LEU A 189 -0.87 8.85 -8.90
C LEU A 189 0.33 9.36 -9.72
N LEU A 190 1.41 8.58 -9.82
CA LEU A 190 2.53 8.88 -10.72
C LEU A 190 2.07 8.90 -12.18
N ALA A 191 1.19 7.97 -12.57
CA ALA A 191 0.60 7.94 -13.90
C ALA A 191 -0.27 9.16 -14.18
N LEU A 192 -1.07 9.60 -13.22
CA LEU A 192 -1.81 10.86 -13.31
C LEU A 192 -0.86 12.05 -13.48
N ALA A 193 0.19 12.13 -12.67
CA ALA A 193 1.13 13.25 -12.67
C ALA A 193 1.95 13.37 -13.96
N TRP A 194 2.36 12.24 -14.55
CA TRP A 194 3.32 12.22 -15.67
C TRP A 194 2.71 11.76 -16.99
N GLY A 195 1.48 11.27 -16.97
CA GLY A 195 0.75 10.79 -18.13
C GLY A 195 -0.27 11.77 -18.68
N GLU A 196 -0.41 12.95 -18.07
CA GLU A 196 -1.35 14.00 -18.50
C GLU A 196 -2.77 13.43 -18.71
N LEU A 197 -3.24 12.58 -17.78
CA LEU A 197 -4.54 11.89 -17.85
C LEU A 197 -5.75 12.82 -17.68
N ASP A 198 -5.51 14.13 -17.80
CA ASP A 198 -6.39 15.28 -17.61
C ASP A 198 -7.24 15.61 -18.85
N HIS A 199 -6.97 15.01 -20.01
CA HIS A 199 -7.53 15.48 -21.29
C HIS A 199 -8.65 14.64 -21.92
N ASP A 200 -8.94 13.44 -21.43
CA ASP A 200 -10.07 12.66 -21.95
C ASP A 200 -11.37 13.04 -21.23
N GLY A 201 -11.80 14.28 -21.48
CA GLY A 201 -13.15 14.75 -21.24
C GLY A 201 -14.13 14.16 -22.25
N ASN A 202 -14.40 12.86 -22.17
CA ASN A 202 -15.71 12.37 -22.56
C ASN A 202 -16.59 12.33 -21.30
N GLY A 203 -16.92 13.53 -20.82
CA GLY A 203 -18.07 13.70 -19.95
C GLY A 203 -19.32 13.36 -20.74
N THR A 204 -19.73 12.09 -20.70
CA THR A 204 -21.16 11.81 -20.75
C THR A 204 -21.70 12.21 -19.39
N ASP A 205 -22.43 13.32 -19.38
CA ASP A 205 -23.20 13.88 -18.26
C ASP A 205 -24.32 12.91 -17.79
N ASP A 206 -23.98 11.66 -17.50
CA ASP A 206 -24.84 10.72 -16.78
C ASP A 206 -24.42 10.73 -15.31
N ALA A 207 -24.90 11.75 -14.59
CA ALA A 207 -24.74 11.90 -13.15
C ALA A 207 -25.34 10.74 -12.33
N ASP A 208 -25.99 9.78 -12.99
CA ASP A 208 -26.55 8.56 -12.41
C ASP A 208 -25.53 7.42 -12.25
N ASN A 209 -24.25 7.61 -12.62
CA ASN A 209 -23.26 6.52 -12.67
C ASN A 209 -21.88 6.89 -12.09
N ALA A 210 -21.86 7.58 -10.94
CA ALA A 210 -20.63 7.99 -10.25
C ALA A 210 -19.66 6.82 -9.97
N ASP A 211 -20.18 5.62 -9.74
CA ASP A 211 -19.37 4.41 -9.48
C ASP A 211 -18.52 3.97 -10.70
N ASN A 212 -18.89 4.37 -11.94
CA ASN A 212 -18.16 4.06 -13.17
C ASN A 212 -17.15 5.15 -13.62
N ALA A 213 -17.25 6.36 -13.06
CA ALA A 213 -16.35 7.46 -13.44
C ALA A 213 -14.97 7.39 -12.75
N ASP A 214 -14.88 6.68 -11.62
CA ASP A 214 -13.66 6.45 -10.85
C ASP A 214 -12.87 5.24 -11.35
N SER A 215 -13.56 4.16 -11.76
CA SER A 215 -12.92 3.02 -12.44
C SER A 215 -12.23 3.47 -13.73
N ASP A 216 -12.85 4.37 -14.49
CA ASP A 216 -12.31 4.91 -15.73
C ASP A 216 -10.93 5.60 -15.55
N LEU A 217 -10.74 6.45 -14.53
CA LEU A 217 -9.43 7.09 -14.31
C LEU A 217 -8.37 6.08 -13.88
N ARG A 218 -8.72 5.12 -13.00
CA ARG A 218 -7.80 4.06 -12.59
C ARG A 218 -7.40 3.16 -13.77
N GLU A 219 -8.35 2.81 -14.63
CA GLU A 219 -8.09 2.04 -15.85
C GLU A 219 -7.14 2.78 -16.80
N ARG A 220 -7.35 4.09 -17.01
CA ARG A 220 -6.43 4.93 -17.79
C ARG A 220 -5.04 4.98 -17.17
N ALA A 221 -4.94 5.16 -15.84
CA ALA A 221 -3.67 5.15 -15.12
C ALA A 221 -2.93 3.82 -15.27
N GLN A 222 -3.62 2.69 -15.09
CA GLN A 222 -3.04 1.36 -15.28
C GLN A 222 -2.63 1.11 -16.73
N ARG A 223 -3.41 1.57 -17.71
CA ARG A 223 -3.05 1.49 -19.14
C ARG A 223 -1.79 2.28 -19.45
N TRP A 224 -1.70 3.50 -18.92
CA TRP A 224 -0.50 4.32 -19.04
C TRP A 224 0.71 3.65 -18.39
N LEU A 225 0.55 3.07 -17.19
CA LEU A 225 1.63 2.35 -16.50
C LEU A 225 2.17 1.19 -17.36
N ARG A 226 1.30 0.42 -18.02
CA ARG A 226 1.73 -0.64 -18.96
C ARG A 226 2.55 -0.07 -20.12
N GLN A 227 2.07 1.01 -20.74
CA GLN A 227 2.75 1.67 -21.86
C GLN A 227 4.11 2.25 -21.42
N ALA A 228 4.17 2.76 -20.19
CA ALA A 228 5.40 3.26 -19.57
C ALA A 228 6.32 2.15 -19.05
N SER A 229 6.03 0.87 -19.34
CA SER A 229 6.82 -0.30 -18.91
C SER A 229 6.93 -0.47 -17.38
N TYR A 230 5.94 0.01 -16.62
CA TYR A 230 5.81 -0.32 -15.20
C TYR A 230 5.61 -1.83 -15.05
N ALA A 231 6.60 -2.52 -14.50
CA ALA A 231 6.62 -3.98 -14.46
C ALA A 231 6.90 -4.49 -13.04
N PRO A 232 5.87 -4.69 -12.20
CA PRO A 232 6.04 -5.31 -10.88
C PRO A 232 6.73 -6.66 -10.97
N GLN A 233 7.82 -6.82 -10.22
CA GLN A 233 8.43 -8.14 -10.06
C GLN A 233 7.48 -9.01 -9.25
N PRO A 234 7.25 -10.27 -9.66
CA PRO A 234 6.38 -11.15 -8.88
C PRO A 234 6.97 -11.41 -7.50
N VAL A 235 6.10 -11.43 -6.49
CA VAL A 235 6.42 -11.93 -5.16
C VAL A 235 6.25 -13.45 -5.20
N ASP A 236 7.35 -14.17 -4.98
CA ASP A 236 7.34 -15.62 -4.86
C ASP A 236 6.75 -16.04 -3.52
N ILE A 237 5.67 -16.82 -3.56
CA ILE A 237 5.08 -17.43 -2.37
C ILE A 237 5.67 -18.83 -2.23
N ASP A 238 6.39 -19.06 -1.14
CA ASP A 238 7.19 -20.27 -0.90
C ASP A 238 6.38 -21.54 -0.61
N SER A 239 5.05 -21.47 -0.62
CA SER A 239 4.19 -22.57 -0.17
C SER A 239 2.77 -22.51 -0.76
N HIS A 240 2.34 -23.62 -1.37
CA HIS A 240 0.94 -23.81 -1.77
C HIS A 240 -0.01 -23.80 -0.56
N ALA A 241 0.46 -24.23 0.62
CA ALA A 241 -0.33 -24.16 1.84
C ALA A 241 -0.57 -22.71 2.27
N LEU A 242 0.41 -21.81 2.08
CA LEU A 242 0.20 -20.37 2.28
C LEU A 242 -0.77 -19.77 1.28
N MET A 243 -0.65 -20.14 0.00
CA MET A 243 -1.60 -19.70 -1.04
C MET A 243 -3.04 -20.14 -0.73
N PHE A 244 -3.22 -21.34 -0.18
CA PHE A 244 -4.53 -21.78 0.30
C PHE A 244 -4.95 -21.03 1.56
N ALA A 245 -4.06 -20.85 2.54
CA ALA A 245 -4.38 -20.14 3.77
C ALA A 245 -4.76 -18.66 3.51
N SER A 246 -4.16 -18.02 2.49
CA SER A 246 -4.40 -16.62 2.18
C SER A 246 -5.84 -16.33 1.78
N THR A 247 -6.61 -17.30 1.28
CA THR A 247 -8.04 -17.12 0.97
C THR A 247 -8.91 -16.90 2.21
N PHE A 248 -8.36 -17.18 3.40
CA PHE A 248 -9.02 -16.95 4.68
C PHE A 248 -8.46 -15.72 5.43
N VAL A 249 -7.44 -15.05 4.88
CA VAL A 249 -6.84 -13.86 5.46
C VAL A 249 -7.58 -12.63 4.95
N PRO A 250 -8.17 -11.79 5.82
CA PRO A 250 -8.85 -10.58 5.38
C PRO A 250 -7.93 -9.64 4.62
N LEU A 251 -8.51 -8.92 3.66
CA LEU A 251 -7.82 -7.97 2.79
C LEU A 251 -6.76 -8.63 1.88
N VAL A 252 -6.70 -9.95 1.81
CA VAL A 252 -5.87 -10.70 0.87
C VAL A 252 -6.78 -11.46 -0.09
N HIS A 253 -6.61 -11.23 -1.38
CA HIS A 253 -7.47 -11.79 -2.43
C HIS A 253 -6.62 -12.41 -3.53
N LEU A 254 -7.14 -13.46 -4.16
CA LEU A 254 -6.48 -14.13 -5.29
C LEU A 254 -7.32 -14.06 -6.57
N ASP A 255 -8.57 -13.61 -6.48
CA ASP A 255 -9.56 -13.63 -7.55
C ASP A 255 -9.50 -12.41 -8.48
N ASP A 256 -8.51 -11.54 -8.31
CA ASP A 256 -8.11 -10.50 -9.25
C ASP A 256 -6.75 -10.77 -9.92
N HIS A 257 -6.06 -11.85 -9.54
CA HIS A 257 -4.80 -12.27 -10.14
C HIS A 257 -5.02 -13.16 -11.37
N PRO A 258 -4.15 -13.09 -12.39
CA PRO A 258 -4.15 -14.07 -13.46
C PRO A 258 -3.98 -15.49 -12.91
N GLU A 259 -4.79 -16.43 -13.38
CA GLU A 259 -4.79 -17.81 -12.89
C GLU A 259 -3.40 -18.48 -13.00
N ALA A 260 -2.67 -18.20 -14.08
CA ALA A 260 -1.30 -18.68 -14.28
C ALA A 260 -0.32 -18.17 -13.22
N ASP A 261 -0.49 -16.92 -12.76
CA ASP A 261 0.34 -16.32 -11.72
C ASP A 261 0.03 -16.94 -10.35
N VAL A 262 -1.26 -17.20 -10.06
CA VAL A 262 -1.70 -17.91 -8.84
C VAL A 262 -1.14 -19.33 -8.80
N PHE A 263 -1.27 -20.10 -9.88
CA PHE A 263 -0.73 -21.46 -9.94
C PHE A 263 0.80 -21.50 -9.86
N ALA A 264 1.48 -20.51 -10.45
CA ALA A 264 2.92 -20.37 -10.34
C ALA A 264 3.37 -19.86 -8.96
N MET A 265 2.45 -19.47 -8.08
CA MET A 265 2.70 -18.84 -6.78
C MET A 265 3.51 -17.53 -6.89
N LYS A 266 3.21 -16.74 -7.92
CA LYS A 266 3.96 -15.55 -8.32
C LYS A 266 3.04 -14.34 -8.43
N LEU A 267 2.81 -13.66 -7.32
CA LEU A 267 1.84 -12.57 -7.26
C LEU A 267 2.47 -11.24 -7.73
N LYS A 268 1.91 -10.65 -8.79
CA LYS A 268 2.40 -9.37 -9.34
C LYS A 268 1.69 -8.20 -8.68
N ILE A 269 2.31 -7.68 -7.62
CA ILE A 269 1.75 -6.60 -6.80
C ILE A 269 2.66 -5.38 -6.83
N SER A 270 2.08 -4.19 -6.68
CA SER A 270 2.86 -2.97 -6.53
C SER A 270 3.51 -2.92 -5.15
N LEU A 271 4.83 -2.74 -5.14
CA LEU A 271 5.67 -2.63 -3.95
C LEU A 271 6.46 -1.33 -4.00
N PRO A 272 6.92 -0.79 -2.87
CA PRO A 272 7.75 0.41 -2.88
C PRO A 272 8.98 0.24 -3.77
N SER A 273 9.64 -0.92 -3.74
CA SER A 273 10.78 -1.23 -4.61
C SER A 273 10.44 -1.22 -6.11
N THR A 274 9.24 -1.64 -6.49
CA THR A 274 8.76 -1.56 -7.87
C THR A 274 8.58 -0.10 -8.29
N VAL A 275 7.98 0.72 -7.43
CA VAL A 275 7.79 2.15 -7.69
C VAL A 275 9.15 2.85 -7.79
N GLU A 276 10.07 2.60 -6.85
CA GLU A 276 11.43 3.17 -6.87
C GLU A 276 12.18 2.82 -8.17
N ARG A 277 12.15 1.56 -8.60
CA ARG A 277 12.78 1.13 -9.85
C ARG A 277 12.15 1.80 -11.07
N PHE A 278 10.82 1.92 -11.11
CA PHE A 278 10.14 2.63 -12.20
C PHE A 278 10.58 4.10 -12.28
N ILE A 279 10.71 4.76 -11.12
CA ILE A 279 11.21 6.13 -11.04
C ILE A 279 12.66 6.20 -11.53
N GLN A 280 13.52 5.29 -11.08
CA GLN A 280 14.93 5.24 -11.47
C GLN A 280 15.10 5.09 -12.98
N GLU A 281 14.36 4.16 -13.58
CA GLU A 281 14.41 3.86 -15.02
C GLU A 281 13.87 5.03 -15.86
N ARG A 282 12.79 5.67 -15.41
CA ARG A 282 12.12 6.77 -16.13
C ARG A 282 12.81 8.11 -15.94
N LEU A 283 13.37 8.36 -14.76
CA LEU A 283 13.94 9.64 -14.35
C LEU A 283 15.38 9.41 -13.87
N PRO A 284 16.37 9.30 -14.77
CA PRO A 284 17.77 9.03 -14.40
C PRO A 284 18.41 10.08 -13.48
N GLY A 285 17.85 11.29 -13.42
CA GLY A 285 18.25 12.34 -12.48
C GLY A 285 17.64 12.21 -11.08
N SER A 286 16.96 11.11 -10.77
CA SER A 286 16.44 10.83 -9.43
C SER A 286 17.55 10.34 -8.49
N GLU A 287 17.45 10.72 -7.23
CA GLU A 287 18.41 10.35 -6.18
C GLU A 287 17.70 9.53 -5.12
N ARG A 288 18.32 8.42 -4.72
CA ARG A 288 17.82 7.58 -3.63
C ARG A 288 18.64 7.79 -2.37
N ILE A 289 17.94 7.87 -1.24
CA ILE A 289 18.50 7.92 0.10
C ILE A 289 17.81 6.84 0.92
N GLU A 290 18.58 5.97 1.54
CA GLU A 290 18.07 5.06 2.54
C GLU A 290 18.49 5.53 3.92
N LEU A 291 17.57 5.46 4.87
CA LEU A 291 17.81 5.68 6.26
C LEU A 291 17.41 4.42 7.03
N CYS A 292 18.19 4.08 8.04
CA CYS A 292 17.76 3.10 9.03
C CYS A 292 18.11 3.60 10.42
N TYR A 293 17.49 3.02 11.44
CA TYR A 293 17.89 3.22 12.82
C TYR A 293 17.96 1.91 13.58
N ASP A 294 18.81 1.88 14.60
CA ASP A 294 18.87 0.83 15.60
C ASP A 294 18.80 1.44 17.02
N ARG A 295 19.30 0.71 18.03
CA ARG A 295 19.30 1.20 19.40
C ARG A 295 20.29 2.35 19.69
N GLU A 296 21.26 2.57 18.82
CA GLU A 296 22.43 3.40 19.10
C GLU A 296 22.57 4.54 18.09
N ARG A 297 22.01 4.39 16.89
CA ARG A 297 22.28 5.30 15.78
C ARG A 297 21.18 5.31 14.72
N VAL A 298 21.23 6.35 13.90
CA VAL A 298 20.65 6.42 12.56
C VAL A 298 21.79 6.35 11.55
N VAL A 299 21.62 5.56 10.50
CA VAL A 299 22.52 5.55 9.34
C VAL A 299 21.77 6.17 8.16
N VAL A 300 22.43 7.07 7.44
CA VAL A 300 21.95 7.67 6.20
C VAL A 300 22.90 7.30 5.08
N HIS A 301 22.38 6.54 4.12
CA HIS A 301 23.08 6.08 2.94
C HIS A 301 22.55 6.79 1.70
N ARG A 302 23.45 7.30 0.86
CA ARG A 302 23.10 7.94 -0.42
C ARG A 302 23.48 7.01 -1.56
N GLY A 303 22.51 6.71 -2.41
CA GLY A 303 22.68 5.81 -3.54
C GLY A 303 21.55 4.80 -3.67
N TRP A 304 21.62 4.06 -4.78
CA TRP A 304 20.63 3.05 -5.13
C TRP A 304 20.89 1.67 -4.50
N THR A 305 22.02 1.51 -3.82
CA THR A 305 22.33 0.34 -3.00
C THR A 305 21.59 0.40 -1.68
N SER A 306 21.38 -0.78 -1.07
CA SER A 306 20.75 -0.86 0.24
C SER A 306 21.77 -0.84 1.37
N ILE A 307 21.40 -0.24 2.51
CA ILE A 307 22.11 -0.39 3.78
C ILE A 307 22.13 -1.88 4.16
N ALA A 308 23.26 -2.34 4.68
CA ALA A 308 23.40 -3.71 5.17
C ALA A 308 22.37 -4.02 6.28
N GLU A 309 22.01 -5.31 6.37
CA GLU A 309 21.06 -5.79 7.39
C GLU A 309 21.49 -5.40 8.81
N GLY A 310 20.52 -5.10 9.66
CA GLY A 310 20.76 -4.66 11.04
C GLY A 310 21.27 -3.22 11.16
N CYS A 311 21.02 -2.39 10.15
CA CYS A 311 21.41 -0.98 10.14
C CYS A 311 22.92 -0.74 10.31
N GLN A 312 23.74 -1.55 9.64
CA GLN A 312 25.19 -1.42 9.69
C GLN A 312 25.67 -0.38 8.67
N PRO A 313 26.45 0.64 9.11
CA PRO A 313 26.95 1.67 8.20
C PRO A 313 28.03 1.12 7.26
N GLY A 314 27.94 1.50 5.99
CA GLY A 314 28.95 1.26 4.96
C GLY A 314 29.89 2.45 4.77
N GLU A 315 30.74 2.36 3.75
CA GLU A 315 31.65 3.44 3.35
C GLU A 315 30.84 4.64 2.81
N GLY A 316 31.14 5.84 3.29
CA GLY A 316 30.47 7.09 2.86
C GLY A 316 29.14 7.37 3.56
N ASP A 317 28.66 6.48 4.43
CA ASP A 317 27.42 6.68 5.17
C ASP A 317 27.57 7.72 6.28
N ARG A 318 26.54 8.54 6.45
CA ARG A 318 26.44 9.45 7.60
C ARG A 318 25.82 8.71 8.77
N VAL A 319 26.49 8.73 9.92
CA VAL A 319 25.99 8.13 11.17
C VAL A 319 25.60 9.24 12.13
N VAL A 320 24.36 9.19 12.64
CA VAL A 320 23.86 10.11 13.67
C VAL A 320 23.63 9.30 14.94
N PRO A 321 24.37 9.57 16.05
CA PRO A 321 24.17 8.84 17.28
C PRO A 321 22.80 9.16 17.91
N LEU A 322 22.08 8.12 18.28
CA LEU A 322 20.88 8.18 19.12
C LEU A 322 21.37 7.92 20.55
N GLY A 323 21.75 8.99 21.26
CA GLY A 323 22.34 8.89 22.60
C GLY A 323 21.59 7.95 23.55
N ALA A 324 22.34 7.35 24.49
CA ALA A 324 21.86 6.35 25.45
C ALA A 324 20.68 6.81 26.31
#